data_AF-A0A9E2KJQ1-F1
#
_entry.id   AF-A0A9E2KJQ1-F1
#
_cell.length_a   1.000
_cell.length_b   1.000
_cell.length_c   1.000
_cell.angle_alpha   90.00
_cell.angle_beta   90.00
_cell.angle_gamma   90.00
#
_symmetry.space_group_name_H-M   'P 1'
#
loop_
_entity.id
_entity.type
_entity.pdbx_description
1 polymer ?
#
loop_
_entity_poly.entity_id
_entity_poly.type
_entity_poly.pdbx_seq_one_letter_code
_entity_poly.pdbx_strand_id
1 'polypeptide(L)'
;MEVKGIDVSKYQGSIDWQKVKASGVQFAILRAGYGREISQKDPFFEDNYKGCKAAGLPVGAYWYSYAADIEGARLEAKTCLEVIRDKQFEYPVWFDQEYEPGILALTDQQRTDLIRTFCEALEAAGYYTGLYCSRDWLQNQLIADQLKAYDVWVAVYGKTPGAVPLSYGIWQHSSTGQVPGIQGPVDLDIAYKDYPAIIRRAGLNGL
;
A
#
# COMPACT_ATOMS: atom_id res chain seq x y z
N MET A 1 14.49 -9.08 -10.36
CA MET A 1 15.12 -8.15 -9.38
C MET A 1 14.39 -8.34 -8.07
N GLU A 2 15.08 -8.28 -6.93
CA GLU A 2 14.47 -8.30 -5.61
C GLU A 2 14.95 -7.08 -4.83
N VAL A 3 14.01 -6.22 -4.44
CA VAL A 3 14.30 -5.01 -3.67
C VAL A 3 13.64 -5.18 -2.31
N LYS A 4 14.39 -4.98 -1.22
CA LYS A 4 13.89 -5.16 0.14
C LYS A 4 13.22 -3.89 0.63
N GLY A 5 12.02 -4.00 1.18
CA GLY A 5 11.28 -2.88 1.75
C GLY A 5 10.63 -3.24 3.07
N ILE A 6 9.91 -2.26 3.58
CA ILE A 6 9.03 -2.37 4.74
C ILE A 6 7.76 -1.58 4.46
N ASP A 7 6.70 -1.89 5.19
CA ASP A 7 5.57 -0.99 5.35
C ASP A 7 5.36 -0.63 6.82
N VAL A 8 4.91 0.60 7.06
CA VAL A 8 4.79 1.15 8.42
C VAL A 8 3.58 2.05 8.56
N SER A 9 3.15 2.21 9.82
CA SER A 9 2.09 3.14 10.22
C SER A 9 2.39 3.75 11.58
N LYS A 10 1.40 4.39 12.21
CA LYS A 10 1.51 4.82 13.62
C LYS A 10 1.97 3.73 14.60
N TYR A 11 1.79 2.44 14.27
CA TYR A 11 2.14 1.34 15.15
C TYR A 11 3.65 1.15 15.33
N GLN A 12 4.47 1.59 14.37
CA GLN A 12 5.92 1.58 14.47
C GLN A 12 6.49 2.82 15.19
N GLY A 13 5.63 3.79 15.53
CA GLY A 13 5.99 4.99 16.28
C GLY A 13 7.04 5.84 15.57
N SER A 14 7.96 6.41 16.33
CA SER A 14 9.06 7.22 15.80
C SER A 14 10.16 6.35 15.22
N ILE A 15 10.58 6.64 13.98
CA ILE A 15 11.51 5.82 13.19
C ILE A 15 12.77 6.61 12.85
N ASP A 16 13.93 6.00 13.08
CA ASP A 16 15.23 6.52 12.61
C ASP A 16 15.48 6.03 11.17
N TRP A 17 15.01 6.82 10.21
CA TRP A 17 15.05 6.47 8.78
C TRP A 17 16.47 6.35 8.20
N GLN A 18 17.47 7.01 8.80
CA GLN A 18 18.86 6.86 8.39
C GLN A 18 19.39 5.47 8.77
N LYS A 19 19.06 4.98 9.97
CA LYS A 19 19.37 3.60 10.37
C LYS A 19 18.61 2.57 9.54
N VAL A 20 17.33 2.84 9.23
CA VAL A 20 16.53 1.98 8.35
C VAL A 20 17.22 1.84 6.99
N LYS A 21 17.58 2.96 6.34
CA LYS A 21 18.31 2.94 5.07
C LYS A 21 19.64 2.19 5.18
N ALA A 22 20.42 2.47 6.23
CA ALA A 22 21.72 1.84 6.46
C ALA A 22 21.63 0.33 6.73
N SER A 23 20.47 -0.16 7.20
CA SER A 23 20.21 -1.60 7.39
C SER A 23 20.02 -2.39 6.09
N GLY A 24 19.92 -1.69 4.95
CA GLY A 24 19.70 -2.31 3.64
C GLY A 24 18.24 -2.32 3.18
N VAL A 25 17.34 -1.63 3.90
CA VAL A 25 15.99 -1.32 3.40
C VAL A 25 16.12 -0.34 2.24
N GLN A 26 15.42 -0.62 1.15
CA GLN A 26 15.55 0.07 -0.13
C GLN A 26 14.30 0.83 -0.56
N PHE A 27 13.14 0.55 0.02
CA PHE A 27 11.92 1.35 -0.09
C PHE A 27 11.06 1.24 1.16
N ALA A 28 10.07 2.13 1.31
CA ALA A 28 9.03 2.02 2.33
C ALA A 28 7.64 2.35 1.77
N ILE A 29 6.61 1.61 2.19
CA ILE A 29 5.20 1.96 1.95
C ILE A 29 4.60 2.49 3.26
N LEU A 30 4.00 3.68 3.23
CA LEU A 30 3.54 4.36 4.46
C LEU A 30 2.02 4.38 4.53
N ARG A 31 1.42 4.07 5.68
CA ARG A 31 -0.02 4.34 5.85
C ARG A 31 -0.27 5.84 5.73
N ALA A 32 -1.00 6.26 4.71
CA ALA A 32 -1.46 7.64 4.58
C ALA A 32 -2.65 7.91 5.52
N GLY A 33 -3.55 6.95 5.63
CA GLY A 33 -4.72 7.01 6.49
C GLY A 33 -5.61 5.80 6.30
N TYR A 34 -6.83 5.92 6.78
CA TYR A 34 -7.83 4.86 6.72
C TYR A 34 -9.23 5.46 6.67
N GLY A 35 -10.22 4.69 6.23
CA GLY A 35 -11.61 5.14 6.23
C GLY A 35 -11.84 6.36 5.33
N ARG A 36 -12.78 7.22 5.70
CA ARG A 36 -13.35 8.24 4.79
C ARG A 36 -13.19 9.68 5.27
N GLU A 37 -12.73 9.91 6.49
CA GLU A 37 -12.62 11.24 7.08
C GLU A 37 -11.17 11.71 7.17
N ILE A 38 -10.94 13.01 6.99
CA ILE A 38 -9.59 13.60 7.08
C ILE A 38 -8.95 13.43 8.47
N SER A 39 -9.77 13.30 9.52
CA SER A 39 -9.38 12.99 10.89
C SER A 39 -8.71 11.62 11.03
N GLN A 40 -8.90 10.74 10.05
CA GLN A 40 -8.34 9.39 9.98
C GLN A 40 -7.02 9.33 9.19
N LYS A 41 -6.41 10.49 8.89
CA LYS A 41 -5.01 10.55 8.47
C LYS A 41 -4.13 9.87 9.53
N ASP A 42 -3.18 9.04 9.10
CA ASP A 42 -2.25 8.42 10.04
C ASP A 42 -1.38 9.53 10.69
N PRO A 43 -1.32 9.60 12.03
CA PRO A 43 -0.64 10.70 12.72
C PRO A 43 0.87 10.72 12.47
N PHE A 44 1.48 9.61 12.05
CA PHE A 44 2.91 9.52 11.73
C PHE A 44 3.20 9.65 10.23
N PHE A 45 2.18 9.74 9.36
CA PHE A 45 2.38 9.77 7.91
C PHE A 45 3.33 10.89 7.46
N GLU A 46 3.15 12.11 7.98
CA GLU A 46 3.97 13.26 7.59
C GLU A 46 5.43 13.12 8.03
N ASP A 47 5.65 12.64 9.25
CA ASP A 47 7.00 12.45 9.79
C ASP A 47 7.72 11.29 9.10
N ASN A 48 7.00 10.20 8.82
CA ASN A 48 7.51 9.07 8.06
C ASN A 48 7.86 9.45 6.63
N TYR A 49 6.97 10.19 5.95
CA TYR A 49 7.20 10.66 4.58
C TYR A 49 8.44 11.57 4.53
N LYS A 50 8.51 12.59 5.39
CA LYS A 50 9.67 13.49 5.46
C LYS A 50 10.97 12.74 5.77
N GLY A 51 10.92 11.80 6.72
CA GLY A 51 12.05 10.96 7.09
C GLY A 51 12.57 10.11 5.94
N CYS A 52 11.67 9.46 5.19
CA CYS A 52 12.02 8.70 3.99
C CYS A 52 12.67 9.58 2.93
N LYS A 53 12.05 10.73 2.59
CA LYS A 53 12.60 11.65 1.57
C LYS A 53 13.98 12.19 1.99
N ALA A 54 14.16 12.56 3.26
CA ALA A 54 15.44 13.04 3.78
C ALA A 54 16.53 11.95 3.79
N ALA A 55 16.15 10.68 3.95
CA ALA A 55 17.06 9.54 3.86
C ALA A 55 17.34 9.07 2.41
N GLY A 56 16.73 9.70 1.40
CA GLY A 56 16.81 9.22 0.02
C GLY A 56 16.24 7.81 -0.15
N LEU A 57 15.20 7.48 0.62
CA LEU A 57 14.47 6.22 0.53
C LEU A 57 13.23 6.40 -0.36
N PRO A 58 13.14 5.70 -1.52
CA PRO A 58 11.93 5.63 -2.32
C PRO A 58 10.70 5.29 -1.48
N VAL A 59 9.61 6.02 -1.70
CA VAL A 59 8.42 5.94 -0.85
C VAL A 59 7.15 5.69 -1.66
N GLY A 60 6.27 4.84 -1.13
CA GLY A 60 4.89 4.67 -1.55
C GLY A 60 3.93 4.93 -0.39
N ALA A 61 2.63 4.78 -0.63
CA ALA A 61 1.62 4.94 0.41
C ALA A 61 0.56 3.85 0.35
N TYR A 62 -0.17 3.64 1.43
CA TYR A 62 -1.39 2.83 1.41
C TYR A 62 -2.54 3.50 2.15
N TRP A 63 -3.76 3.12 1.76
CA TRP A 63 -5.00 3.55 2.39
C TRP A 63 -5.81 2.35 2.86
N TYR A 64 -5.97 2.20 4.17
CA TYR A 64 -6.68 1.07 4.77
C TYR A 64 -8.19 1.28 4.71
N SER A 65 -8.88 0.34 4.06
CA SER A 65 -10.29 0.48 3.71
C SER A 65 -11.22 0.04 4.83
N TYR A 66 -12.24 0.87 5.08
CA TYR A 66 -13.46 0.51 5.82
C TYR A 66 -14.71 0.60 4.93
N ALA A 67 -14.55 0.88 3.64
CA ALA A 67 -15.66 1.07 2.71
C ALA A 67 -16.57 -0.18 2.66
N ALA A 68 -17.86 0.01 2.97
CA ALA A 68 -18.88 -1.04 2.90
C ALA A 68 -19.84 -0.84 1.70
N ASP A 69 -19.59 0.16 0.87
CA ASP A 69 -20.32 0.45 -0.36
C ASP A 69 -19.48 1.37 -1.27
N ILE A 70 -19.98 1.60 -2.49
CA ILE A 70 -19.30 2.37 -3.53
C ILE A 70 -19.10 3.83 -3.11
N GLU A 71 -20.09 4.44 -2.43
CA GLU A 71 -19.95 5.83 -1.97
C GLU A 71 -18.87 5.94 -0.89
N GLY A 72 -18.76 4.96 0.00
CA GLY A 72 -17.67 4.78 0.94
C GLY A 72 -16.34 4.80 0.21
N ALA A 73 -16.13 3.90 -0.76
CA ALA A 73 -14.88 3.82 -1.52
C ALA A 73 -14.52 5.13 -2.24
N ARG A 74 -15.51 5.85 -2.78
CA ARG A 74 -15.28 7.19 -3.38
C ARG A 74 -14.85 8.22 -2.34
N LEU A 75 -15.44 8.21 -1.15
CA LEU A 75 -15.04 9.11 -0.07
C LEU A 75 -13.64 8.78 0.43
N GLU A 76 -13.31 7.49 0.57
CA GLU A 76 -11.96 7.04 0.91
C GLU A 76 -10.93 7.51 -0.13
N ALA A 77 -11.20 7.34 -1.43
CA ALA A 77 -10.33 7.81 -2.50
C ALA A 77 -10.14 9.33 -2.46
N LYS A 78 -11.23 10.09 -2.29
CA LYS A 78 -11.18 11.55 -2.15
C LYS A 78 -10.31 11.97 -0.96
N THR A 79 -10.50 11.35 0.19
CA THR A 79 -9.75 11.67 1.41
C THR A 79 -8.29 11.25 1.29
N CYS A 80 -8.00 10.09 0.69
CA CYS A 80 -6.65 9.66 0.35
C CYS A 80 -5.95 10.73 -0.50
N LEU A 81 -6.56 11.14 -1.61
CA LEU A 81 -6.04 12.18 -2.52
C LEU A 81 -5.83 13.53 -1.82
N GLU A 82 -6.67 13.89 -0.85
CA GLU A 82 -6.47 15.09 -0.03
C GLU A 82 -5.23 14.97 0.87
N VAL A 83 -5.03 13.81 1.51
CA VAL A 83 -3.89 13.55 2.41
C VAL A 83 -2.57 13.51 1.65
N ILE A 84 -2.54 12.91 0.46
CA ILE A 84 -1.31 12.73 -0.32
C ILE A 84 -1.03 13.88 -1.30
N ARG A 85 -1.86 14.93 -1.29
CA ARG A 85 -1.70 16.11 -2.14
C ARG A 85 -0.31 16.73 -1.97
N ASP A 86 0.26 17.21 -3.07
CA ASP A 86 1.56 17.88 -3.14
C ASP A 86 2.74 17.00 -2.67
N LYS A 87 2.56 15.67 -2.64
CA LYS A 87 3.60 14.68 -2.37
C LYS A 87 3.98 13.91 -3.63
N GLN A 88 5.19 13.36 -3.62
CA GLN A 88 5.77 12.60 -4.71
C GLN A 88 6.15 11.19 -4.24
N PHE A 89 5.76 10.18 -5.01
CA PHE A 89 5.95 8.77 -4.63
C PHE A 89 6.64 7.97 -5.74
N GLU A 90 7.79 7.39 -5.41
CA GLU A 90 8.51 6.46 -6.28
C GLU A 90 7.93 5.04 -6.27
N TYR A 91 6.99 4.76 -5.38
CA TYR A 91 6.22 3.51 -5.31
C TYR A 91 4.71 3.81 -5.39
N PRO A 92 3.86 2.79 -5.68
CA PRO A 92 2.43 2.99 -5.82
C PRO A 92 1.73 3.51 -4.57
N VAL A 93 0.51 4.01 -4.77
CA VAL A 93 -0.47 4.24 -3.70
C VAL A 93 -1.42 3.05 -3.68
N TRP A 94 -1.38 2.24 -2.63
CA TRP A 94 -2.10 0.98 -2.53
C TRP A 94 -3.46 1.15 -1.85
N PHE A 95 -4.49 0.55 -2.42
CA PHE A 95 -5.74 0.31 -1.72
C PHE A 95 -5.62 -0.97 -0.89
N ASP A 96 -5.75 -0.84 0.42
CA ASP A 96 -5.59 -1.94 1.37
C ASP A 96 -6.99 -2.41 1.79
N GLN A 97 -7.40 -3.58 1.28
CA GLN A 97 -8.69 -4.18 1.57
C GLN A 97 -8.52 -5.50 2.31
N GLU A 98 -9.00 -5.53 3.57
CA GLU A 98 -8.91 -6.68 4.46
C GLU A 98 -10.27 -7.06 5.07
N TYR A 99 -10.22 -7.86 6.13
CA TYR A 99 -11.33 -8.57 6.78
C TYR A 99 -12.18 -7.68 7.70
N GLU A 100 -12.46 -6.44 7.29
CA GLU A 100 -13.33 -5.56 8.07
C GLU A 100 -14.79 -6.04 8.05
N PRO A 101 -15.55 -5.95 9.16
CA PRO A 101 -16.90 -6.51 9.23
C PRO A 101 -17.85 -6.01 8.13
N GLY A 102 -17.76 -4.73 7.77
CA GLY A 102 -18.56 -4.14 6.69
C GLY A 102 -18.19 -4.70 5.30
N ILE A 103 -16.92 -5.02 5.09
CA ILE A 103 -16.39 -5.57 3.83
C ILE A 103 -16.71 -7.07 3.72
N LEU A 104 -16.65 -7.79 4.84
CA LEU A 104 -17.02 -9.22 4.91
C LEU A 104 -18.51 -9.47 4.63
N ALA A 105 -19.37 -8.50 4.92
CA ALA A 105 -20.80 -8.60 4.64
C ALA A 105 -21.15 -8.48 3.14
N LEU A 106 -20.19 -8.08 2.31
CA LEU A 106 -20.38 -7.88 0.88
C LEU A 106 -20.24 -9.19 0.10
N THR A 107 -20.69 -9.17 -1.15
CA THR A 107 -20.38 -10.20 -2.14
C THR A 107 -19.00 -9.98 -2.74
N ASP A 108 -18.42 -11.00 -3.39
CA ASP A 108 -17.13 -10.88 -4.10
C ASP A 108 -17.16 -9.79 -5.17
N GLN A 109 -18.28 -9.65 -5.89
CA GLN A 109 -18.45 -8.59 -6.90
C GLN A 109 -18.43 -7.21 -6.25
N GLN A 110 -19.16 -7.02 -5.14
CA GLN A 110 -19.18 -5.74 -4.43
C GLN A 110 -17.78 -5.37 -3.92
N ARG A 111 -17.06 -6.29 -3.26
CA ARG A 111 -15.68 -6.06 -2.83
C ARG A 111 -14.75 -5.69 -3.98
N THR A 112 -14.88 -6.38 -5.11
CA THR A 112 -14.13 -6.11 -6.35
C THR A 112 -14.44 -4.72 -6.89
N ASP A 113 -15.70 -4.30 -6.87
CA ASP A 113 -16.14 -2.97 -7.34
C ASP A 113 -15.63 -1.85 -6.43
N LEU A 114 -15.47 -2.09 -5.12
CA LEU A 114 -14.86 -1.10 -4.21
C LEU A 114 -13.39 -0.83 -4.59
N ILE A 115 -12.63 -1.89 -4.86
CA ILE A 115 -11.22 -1.80 -5.27
C ILE A 115 -11.11 -0.99 -6.57
N ARG A 116 -11.92 -1.35 -7.58
CA ARG A 116 -11.96 -0.63 -8.85
C ARG A 116 -12.33 0.84 -8.66
N THR A 117 -13.35 1.12 -7.85
CA THR A 117 -13.80 2.49 -7.57
C THR A 117 -12.68 3.35 -6.99
N PHE A 118 -11.93 2.83 -6.01
CA PHE A 118 -10.82 3.55 -5.42
C PHE A 118 -9.67 3.73 -6.41
N CYS A 119 -9.25 2.65 -7.08
CA CYS A 119 -8.13 2.67 -8.01
C CYS A 119 -8.40 3.59 -9.21
N GLU A 120 -9.58 3.50 -9.85
CA GLU A 120 -9.97 4.35 -10.97
C GLU A 120 -9.92 5.84 -10.61
N ALA A 121 -10.30 6.20 -9.38
CA ALA A 121 -10.24 7.58 -8.91
C ALA A 121 -8.79 8.07 -8.72
N LEU A 122 -7.89 7.22 -8.22
CA LEU A 122 -6.46 7.56 -8.07
C LEU A 122 -5.75 7.64 -9.43
N GLU A 123 -6.04 6.72 -10.35
CA GLU A 123 -5.49 6.75 -11.72
C GLU A 123 -5.95 8.01 -12.46
N ALA A 124 -7.23 8.38 -12.34
CA ALA A 124 -7.76 9.62 -12.90
C ALA A 124 -7.09 10.88 -12.32
N ALA A 125 -6.58 10.80 -11.09
CA ALA A 125 -5.81 11.86 -10.44
C ALA A 125 -4.30 11.80 -10.75
N GLY A 126 -3.85 10.88 -11.61
CA GLY A 126 -2.45 10.77 -12.04
C GLY A 126 -1.56 9.93 -11.11
N TYR A 127 -2.14 9.05 -10.31
CA TYR A 127 -1.40 8.13 -9.45
C TYR A 127 -1.35 6.71 -10.01
N TYR A 128 -0.19 6.08 -9.91
CA TYR A 128 -0.01 4.64 -10.04
C TYR A 128 -0.55 3.97 -8.77
N THR A 129 -1.55 3.11 -8.92
CA THR A 129 -2.24 2.47 -7.81
C THR A 129 -2.36 0.96 -8.02
N GLY A 130 -2.79 0.26 -6.98
CA GLY A 130 -2.94 -1.18 -6.97
C GLY A 130 -3.61 -1.67 -5.71
N LEU A 131 -3.75 -2.98 -5.58
CA LEU A 131 -4.39 -3.64 -4.46
C LEU A 131 -3.35 -4.24 -3.51
N TYR A 132 -3.45 -3.92 -2.23
CA TYR A 132 -2.92 -4.79 -1.17
C TYR A 132 -4.02 -5.71 -0.65
N CYS A 133 -3.70 -7.00 -0.52
CA CYS A 133 -4.53 -7.97 0.20
C CYS A 133 -3.75 -9.26 0.52
N SER A 134 -4.29 -10.09 1.40
CA SER A 134 -3.78 -11.45 1.61
C SER A 134 -4.01 -12.33 0.37
N ARG A 135 -3.19 -13.37 0.18
CA ARG A 135 -3.43 -14.36 -0.87
C ARG A 135 -4.79 -15.04 -0.74
N ASP A 136 -5.23 -15.32 0.49
CA ASP A 136 -6.54 -15.92 0.76
C ASP A 136 -7.66 -14.99 0.31
N TRP A 137 -7.56 -13.70 0.61
CA TRP A 137 -8.52 -12.69 0.17
C TRP A 137 -8.62 -12.65 -1.36
N LEU A 138 -7.47 -12.61 -2.04
CA LEU A 138 -7.42 -12.61 -3.50
C LEU A 138 -7.99 -13.88 -4.14
N GLN A 139 -7.89 -15.02 -3.46
CA GLN A 139 -8.39 -16.32 -3.93
C GLN A 139 -9.90 -16.50 -3.69
N ASN A 140 -10.38 -16.06 -2.53
CA ASN A 140 -11.64 -16.54 -1.98
C ASN A 140 -12.66 -15.42 -1.71
N GLN A 141 -12.28 -14.15 -1.86
CA GLN A 141 -13.13 -13.01 -1.50
C GLN A 141 -13.31 -12.02 -2.66
N LEU A 142 -12.69 -12.28 -3.82
CA LEU A 142 -12.67 -11.35 -4.96
C LEU A 142 -12.88 -12.08 -6.28
N ILE A 143 -13.34 -11.35 -7.29
CA ILE A 143 -13.33 -11.81 -8.68
C ILE A 143 -12.01 -11.34 -9.30
N ALA A 144 -10.93 -12.07 -8.99
CA ALA A 144 -9.56 -11.68 -9.35
C ALA A 144 -9.38 -11.36 -10.85
N ASP A 145 -10.11 -12.04 -11.73
CA ASP A 145 -10.06 -11.79 -13.18
C ASP A 145 -10.42 -10.35 -13.58
N GLN A 146 -11.24 -9.66 -12.80
CA GLN A 146 -11.61 -8.26 -13.04
C GLN A 146 -10.53 -7.26 -12.59
N LEU A 147 -9.51 -7.72 -11.85
CA LEU A 147 -8.46 -6.89 -11.26
C LEU A 147 -7.11 -7.02 -11.98
N LYS A 148 -7.06 -7.72 -13.13
CA LYS A 148 -5.84 -7.96 -13.92
C LYS A 148 -5.10 -6.70 -14.39
N ALA A 149 -5.79 -5.56 -14.42
CA ALA A 149 -5.19 -4.27 -14.80
C ALA A 149 -4.35 -3.65 -13.67
N TYR A 150 -4.59 -4.04 -12.42
CA TYR A 150 -3.90 -3.50 -11.25
C TYR A 150 -2.75 -4.40 -10.82
N ASP A 151 -1.69 -3.77 -10.31
CA ASP A 151 -0.68 -4.50 -9.58
C ASP A 151 -1.19 -4.93 -8.22
N VAL A 152 -0.64 -6.05 -7.75
CA VAL A 152 -0.93 -6.61 -6.43
C VAL A 152 0.31 -6.51 -5.54
N TRP A 153 0.09 -6.03 -4.32
CA TRP A 153 0.96 -6.19 -3.16
C TRP A 153 0.35 -7.29 -2.30
N VAL A 154 0.91 -8.50 -2.37
CA VAL A 154 0.29 -9.68 -1.76
C VAL A 154 0.90 -9.99 -0.40
N ALA A 155 0.08 -10.23 0.62
CA ALA A 155 0.53 -10.73 1.91
C ALA A 155 0.49 -12.26 1.97
N VAL A 156 1.67 -12.87 2.18
CA VAL A 156 1.84 -14.31 2.47
C VAL A 156 3.04 -14.49 3.39
N TYR A 157 2.82 -14.75 4.68
CA TYR A 157 3.93 -14.91 5.61
C TYR A 157 4.63 -16.25 5.45
N GLY A 158 5.95 -16.22 5.25
CA GLY A 158 6.75 -17.43 5.10
C GLY A 158 7.92 -17.26 4.13
N LYS A 159 8.45 -18.40 3.66
CA LYS A 159 9.64 -18.44 2.79
C LYS A 159 9.33 -18.31 1.30
N THR A 160 8.08 -18.50 0.90
CA THR A 160 7.65 -18.39 -0.50
C THR A 160 6.18 -17.97 -0.53
N PRO A 161 5.76 -17.11 -1.47
CA PRO A 161 4.37 -16.69 -1.61
C PRO A 161 3.46 -17.84 -2.13
N GLY A 162 4.04 -18.90 -2.70
CA GLY A 162 3.29 -19.97 -3.35
C GLY A 162 2.55 -19.48 -4.61
N ALA A 163 1.49 -20.18 -5.00
CA ALA A 163 0.67 -19.80 -6.15
C ALA A 163 -0.26 -18.63 -5.79
N VAL A 164 -0.11 -17.50 -6.46
CA VAL A 164 -0.97 -16.30 -6.32
C VAL A 164 -1.84 -16.18 -7.58
N PRO A 165 -3.16 -15.90 -7.48
CA PRO A 165 -4.06 -15.85 -8.63
C PRO A 165 -3.70 -14.82 -9.70
N LEU A 166 -3.06 -13.72 -9.30
CA LEU A 166 -2.64 -12.64 -10.18
C LEU A 166 -1.13 -12.43 -10.09
N SER A 167 -0.58 -11.80 -11.14
CA SER A 167 0.77 -11.24 -11.06
C SER A 167 0.81 -10.19 -9.95
N TYR A 168 1.83 -10.27 -9.11
CA TYR A 168 2.06 -9.32 -8.02
C TYR A 168 3.42 -8.63 -8.23
N GLY A 169 3.53 -7.40 -7.77
CA GLY A 169 4.77 -6.63 -7.85
C GLY A 169 5.46 -6.44 -6.50
N ILE A 170 4.75 -6.61 -5.39
CA ILE A 170 5.30 -6.64 -4.02
C ILE A 170 4.76 -7.86 -3.28
N TRP A 171 5.59 -8.45 -2.44
CA TRP A 171 5.22 -9.52 -1.51
C TRP A 171 5.59 -9.13 -0.08
N GLN A 172 4.58 -9.01 0.78
CA GLN A 172 4.77 -8.90 2.23
C GLN A 172 4.94 -10.31 2.82
N HIS A 173 6.13 -10.59 3.34
CA HIS A 173 6.56 -11.95 3.67
C HIS A 173 6.71 -12.22 5.18
N SER A 174 6.59 -11.19 6.01
CA SER A 174 6.69 -11.28 7.46
C SER A 174 6.08 -10.06 8.11
N SER A 175 5.45 -10.23 9.28
CA SER A 175 5.01 -9.14 10.17
C SER A 175 5.79 -9.06 11.48
N THR A 176 6.83 -9.87 11.61
CA THR A 176 7.66 -9.98 12.83
C THR A 176 9.13 -9.63 12.57
N GLY A 177 9.38 -8.86 11.52
CA GLY A 177 10.72 -8.39 11.18
C GLY A 177 11.32 -7.50 12.26
N GLN A 178 12.64 -7.41 12.27
CA GLN A 178 13.38 -6.46 13.11
C GLN A 178 14.31 -5.65 12.22
N VAL A 179 14.12 -4.34 12.20
CA VAL A 179 14.90 -3.42 11.37
C VAL A 179 15.54 -2.36 12.27
N PRO A 180 16.88 -2.20 12.24
CA PRO A 180 17.55 -1.11 12.95
C PRO A 180 16.92 0.25 12.64
N GLY A 181 16.54 0.97 13.69
CA GLY A 181 15.85 2.26 13.59
C GLY A 181 14.34 2.20 13.87
N ILE A 182 13.77 1.00 13.99
CA ILE A 182 12.37 0.79 14.39
C ILE A 182 12.34 0.02 15.71
N GLN A 183 11.48 0.46 16.64
CA GLN A 183 11.25 -0.26 17.88
C GLN A 183 10.12 -1.28 17.71
N GLY A 184 10.41 -2.54 18.01
CA GLY A 184 9.42 -3.63 17.89
C GLY A 184 9.34 -4.25 16.50
N PRO A 185 8.34 -5.11 16.27
CA PRO A 185 8.16 -5.80 15.01
C PRO A 185 7.75 -4.86 13.87
N VAL A 186 8.21 -5.16 12.67
CA VAL A 186 7.85 -4.46 11.43
C VAL A 186 7.60 -5.44 10.30
N ASP A 187 6.68 -5.06 9.41
CA ASP A 187 6.39 -5.79 8.20
C ASP A 187 7.56 -5.71 7.22
N LEU A 188 7.83 -6.82 6.52
CA LEU A 188 8.94 -6.95 5.58
C LEU A 188 8.43 -7.29 4.18
N ASP A 189 8.92 -6.55 3.20
CA ASP A 189 8.48 -6.64 1.81
C ASP A 189 9.62 -6.95 0.85
N ILE A 190 9.25 -7.61 -0.26
CA ILE A 190 10.10 -7.74 -1.43
C ILE A 190 9.35 -7.21 -2.64
N ALA A 191 9.90 -6.19 -3.29
CA ALA A 191 9.43 -5.72 -4.59
C ALA A 191 10.16 -6.43 -5.73
N TYR A 192 9.40 -6.88 -6.72
CA TYR A 192 9.88 -7.59 -7.91
C TYR A 192 9.91 -6.71 -9.17
N LYS A 193 9.34 -5.51 -9.08
CA LYS A 193 9.29 -4.51 -10.15
C LYS A 193 10.12 -3.28 -9.80
N ASP A 194 10.66 -2.64 -10.83
CA ASP A 194 11.31 -1.32 -10.70
C ASP A 194 10.24 -0.22 -10.75
N TYR A 195 9.46 -0.09 -9.68
CA TYR A 195 8.43 0.96 -9.59
C TYR A 195 8.99 2.37 -9.81
N PRO A 196 10.15 2.76 -9.24
CA PRO A 196 10.71 4.08 -9.51
C PRO A 196 10.92 4.35 -11.00
N ALA A 197 11.41 3.38 -11.78
CA ALA A 197 11.56 3.55 -13.22
C ALA A 197 10.22 3.52 -13.98
N ILE A 198 9.30 2.63 -13.59
CA ILE A 198 7.97 2.50 -14.21
C ILE A 198 7.18 3.80 -14.05
N ILE A 199 7.08 4.31 -12.82
CA ILE A 199 6.27 5.48 -12.46
C ILE A 199 6.88 6.74 -13.09
N ARG A 200 8.20 6.92 -13.02
CA ARG A 200 8.88 8.05 -13.66
C ARG A 200 8.67 8.08 -15.17
N ARG A 201 8.73 6.92 -15.83
CA ARG A 201 8.50 6.83 -17.29
C ARG A 201 7.07 7.19 -17.66
N ALA A 202 6.11 6.87 -16.80
CA ALA A 202 4.71 7.17 -17.01
C ALA A 202 4.33 8.62 -16.67
N GLY A 203 5.19 9.38 -15.96
CA GLY A 203 4.88 10.74 -15.50
C GLY A 203 3.77 10.76 -14.45
N LEU A 204 3.72 9.74 -13.59
CA LEU A 204 2.70 9.57 -12.54
C LEU A 204 3.26 9.91 -11.15
N ASN A 205 2.37 9.96 -10.15
CA ASN A 205 2.70 10.20 -8.73
C ASN A 205 3.40 11.53 -8.46
N GLY A 206 3.18 12.53 -9.31
CA GLY A 206 3.80 13.85 -9.20
C GLY A 206 5.30 13.90 -9.49
N LEU A 207 5.90 12.83 -10.05
CA LEU A 207 7.33 12.71 -10.39
C LEU A 207 7.71 13.29 -11.75
#